data_AF-A0A0M5KU76-F1
#
_entry.id   AF-A0A0M5KU76-F1
#
_cell.length_a   1.000
_cell.length_b   1.000
_cell.length_c   1.000
_cell.angle_alpha   90.00
_cell.angle_beta   90.00
_cell.angle_gamma   90.00
#
_symmetry.space_group_name_H-M   'P 1'
#
loop_
_entity.id
_entity.type
_entity.pdbx_description
1 polymer ?
#
loop_
_entity_poly.entity_id
_entity_poly.type
_entity_poly.pdbx_seq_one_letter_code
_entity_poly.pdbx_strand_id
1 'polypeptide(L)'
;MRELYAFTPGADDLSSTAAAAYDLSLQALIDNYRDEPGNVLCRVRVLSGEAEVTPEKVGSAWPLVDEPEPIERRMFGPMELKEVFNDPRWTTQKTRAYWVWVIDGVKQDLESGTYDSEAAWVVEYFGEDIPEDTEADELEDWQCFMDSGWSPWPMTARTRFVLWNSLSGILSLLESGLEAWAEESPQPDNDNFMHDFPTVVLSQPRIWWVTLGNACIRLIEAMRTGEKWNPRTPAEEALIYIACRDGWIKAALQEIEGTFFLRNQLASLPRGKEFESVELGPHEADDGPDYDWDEVPGALAGDEDVEFLWTAAMDGIGDPGDPVNQAQGIGDYRAESWHHPFDQYLQDPEAPSALF
;
A
#
# COMPACT_ATOMS: atom_id res chain seq x y z
N MET A 1 -8.61 5.25 2.24
CA MET A 1 -10.07 5.49 2.27
C MET A 1 -10.40 6.59 1.25
N ARG A 2 -10.71 6.24 0.00
CA ARG A 2 -11.38 7.14 -0.93
C ARG A 2 -12.85 6.76 -0.88
N GLU A 3 -13.68 7.58 -0.25
CA GLU A 3 -15.13 7.34 -0.21
C GLU A 3 -15.69 7.43 -1.64
N LEU A 4 -16.16 6.30 -2.17
CA LEU A 4 -16.88 6.27 -3.44
C LEU A 4 -18.29 6.84 -3.20
N TYR A 5 -18.48 8.11 -3.49
CA TYR A 5 -19.80 8.72 -3.45
C TYR A 5 -20.55 8.41 -4.74
N ALA A 6 -21.58 7.56 -4.64
CA ALA A 6 -22.48 7.23 -5.73
C ALA A 6 -23.71 8.16 -5.72
N PHE A 7 -24.04 8.72 -6.87
CA PHE A 7 -25.16 9.64 -7.04
C PHE A 7 -26.07 9.19 -8.16
N THR A 8 -27.37 9.48 -8.03
CA THR A 8 -28.30 9.36 -9.15
C THR A 8 -28.04 10.48 -10.16
N PRO A 9 -28.02 10.20 -11.48
CA PRO A 9 -27.94 11.24 -12.50
C PRO A 9 -28.99 12.33 -12.28
N GLY A 10 -28.57 13.59 -12.35
CA GLY A 10 -29.45 14.76 -12.15
C GLY A 10 -29.82 15.07 -10.69
N ALA A 11 -29.32 14.30 -9.71
CA ALA A 11 -29.53 14.60 -8.29
C ALA A 11 -28.84 15.92 -7.90
N ASP A 12 -29.49 16.69 -7.03
CA ASP A 12 -28.93 17.95 -6.50
C ASP A 12 -27.57 17.71 -5.81
N ASP A 13 -27.41 16.56 -5.14
CA ASP A 13 -26.18 16.17 -4.45
C ASP A 13 -24.99 16.01 -5.42
N LEU A 14 -25.20 15.46 -6.63
CA LEU A 14 -24.15 15.32 -7.64
C LEU A 14 -23.61 16.69 -8.08
N SER A 15 -24.54 17.60 -8.39
CA SER A 15 -24.18 18.97 -8.80
C SER A 15 -23.51 19.75 -7.65
N SER A 16 -23.95 19.52 -6.42
CA SER A 16 -23.38 20.16 -5.23
C SER A 16 -21.97 19.65 -4.92
N THR A 17 -21.74 18.35 -5.06
CA THR A 17 -20.41 17.74 -4.88
C THR A 17 -19.45 18.19 -5.98
N ALA A 18 -19.90 18.28 -7.23
CA ALA A 18 -19.07 18.81 -8.32
C ALA A 18 -18.71 20.28 -8.10
N ALA A 19 -19.66 21.10 -7.63
CA ALA A 19 -19.41 22.49 -7.27
C ALA A 19 -18.45 22.62 -6.08
N ALA A 20 -18.57 21.75 -5.06
CA ALA A 20 -17.64 21.74 -3.94
C ALA A 20 -16.22 21.36 -4.35
N ALA A 21 -16.05 20.38 -5.26
CA ALA A 21 -14.73 20.05 -5.81
C ALA A 21 -14.12 21.24 -6.55
N TYR A 22 -14.92 21.95 -7.35
CA TYR A 22 -14.53 23.21 -7.99
C TYR A 22 -14.09 24.28 -6.97
N ASP A 23 -14.90 24.54 -5.94
CA ASP A 23 -14.65 25.60 -4.95
C ASP A 23 -13.40 25.33 -4.12
N LEU A 24 -13.05 24.05 -3.94
CA LEU A 24 -11.85 23.60 -3.24
C LEU A 24 -10.63 23.45 -4.16
N SER A 25 -10.73 23.81 -5.43
CA SER A 25 -9.69 23.62 -6.45
C SER A 25 -9.23 22.16 -6.59
N LEU A 26 -10.12 21.22 -6.35
CA LEU A 26 -9.86 19.79 -6.49
C LEU A 26 -10.25 19.32 -7.88
N GLN A 27 -9.30 18.74 -8.62
CA GLN A 27 -9.62 18.06 -9.88
C GLN A 27 -10.52 16.87 -9.63
N ALA A 28 -11.60 16.79 -10.39
CA ALA A 28 -12.61 15.77 -10.24
C ALA A 28 -12.99 15.18 -11.59
N LEU A 29 -13.20 13.87 -11.58
CA LEU A 29 -13.73 13.06 -12.66
C LEU A 29 -15.10 12.52 -12.24
N ILE A 30 -16.07 12.65 -13.14
CA ILE A 30 -17.43 12.18 -12.97
C ILE A 30 -17.75 11.29 -14.16
N ASP A 31 -18.00 10.02 -13.88
CA ASP A 31 -18.33 9.02 -14.88
C ASP A 31 -19.50 8.16 -14.43
N ASN A 32 -20.08 7.46 -15.40
CA ASN A 32 -21.19 6.57 -15.17
C ASN A 32 -20.72 5.13 -14.98
N TYR A 33 -21.38 4.40 -14.08
CA TYR A 33 -21.18 2.96 -13.89
C TYR A 33 -22.53 2.27 -13.66
N ARG A 34 -22.57 0.93 -13.79
CA ARG A 34 -23.77 0.14 -13.48
C ARG A 34 -23.64 -0.51 -12.11
N ASP A 35 -24.68 -0.38 -11.29
CA ASP A 35 -24.75 -1.14 -10.03
C ASP A 35 -25.13 -2.61 -10.29
N GLU A 36 -25.07 -3.48 -9.26
CA GLU A 36 -25.47 -4.90 -9.37
C GLU A 36 -26.89 -5.11 -9.93
N PRO A 37 -27.90 -4.26 -9.57
CA PRO A 37 -29.20 -4.25 -10.25
C PRO A 37 -29.22 -3.80 -11.72
N GLY A 38 -28.13 -3.21 -12.22
CA GLY A 38 -27.98 -2.68 -13.58
C GLY A 38 -28.43 -1.23 -13.78
N ASN A 39 -28.71 -0.50 -12.70
CA ASN A 39 -29.00 0.93 -12.73
C ASN A 39 -27.73 1.71 -13.05
N VAL A 40 -27.87 2.76 -13.87
CA VAL A 40 -26.78 3.68 -14.15
C VAL A 40 -26.70 4.74 -13.04
N LEU A 41 -25.57 4.78 -12.37
CA LEU A 41 -25.23 5.78 -11.36
C LEU A 41 -24.06 6.63 -11.84
N CYS A 42 -23.87 7.79 -11.20
CA CYS A 42 -22.69 8.62 -11.37
C CYS A 42 -21.79 8.43 -10.15
N ARG A 43 -20.48 8.31 -10.34
CA ARG A 43 -19.49 8.41 -9.26
C ARG A 43 -18.64 9.66 -9.45
N VAL A 44 -18.18 10.25 -8.35
CA VAL A 44 -17.26 11.39 -8.38
C VAL A 44 -15.92 10.94 -7.78
N ARG A 45 -14.84 11.09 -8.56
CA ARG A 45 -13.47 10.75 -8.15
C ARG A 45 -12.63 12.02 -8.09
N VAL A 46 -12.01 12.27 -6.93
CA VAL A 46 -11.03 13.36 -6.78
C VAL A 46 -9.67 12.86 -7.26
N LEU A 47 -9.06 13.61 -8.17
CA LEU A 47 -7.80 13.28 -8.81
C LEU A 47 -6.63 13.89 -8.03
N SER A 48 -5.52 13.16 -7.90
CA SER A 48 -4.30 13.66 -7.30
C SER A 48 -3.49 14.44 -8.33
N GLY A 49 -3.70 15.75 -8.43
CA GLY A 49 -2.92 16.65 -9.28
C GLY A 49 -3.70 17.85 -9.81
N GLU A 50 -2.97 18.86 -10.30
CA GLU A 50 -3.52 19.97 -11.08
C GLU A 50 -3.05 19.82 -12.54
N ALA A 51 -3.97 19.51 -13.44
CA ALA A 51 -3.79 19.55 -14.88
C ALA A 51 -4.21 20.92 -15.45
N GLU A 52 -3.24 21.64 -16.02
CA GLU A 52 -3.47 22.82 -16.86
C GLU A 52 -3.27 22.47 -18.33
N VAL A 53 -4.26 22.83 -19.15
CA VAL A 53 -4.26 22.51 -20.59
C VAL A 53 -4.52 23.76 -21.42
N THR A 54 -3.99 23.79 -22.64
CA THR A 54 -4.40 24.78 -23.62
C THR A 54 -5.75 24.38 -24.23
N PRO A 55 -6.56 25.31 -24.76
CA PRO A 55 -7.85 25.00 -25.39
C PRO A 55 -7.76 23.90 -26.47
N GLU A 56 -6.64 23.87 -27.20
CA GLU A 56 -6.36 22.87 -28.25
C GLU A 56 -6.03 21.47 -27.70
N LYS A 57 -5.64 21.38 -26.43
CA LYS A 57 -5.18 20.15 -25.76
C LYS A 57 -6.15 19.62 -24.71
N VAL A 58 -7.33 20.21 -24.56
CA VAL A 58 -8.37 19.76 -23.61
C VAL A 58 -8.70 18.27 -23.80
N GLY A 59 -8.70 17.77 -25.03
CA GLY A 59 -8.94 16.36 -25.33
C GLY A 59 -7.81 15.40 -24.97
N SER A 60 -6.66 15.91 -24.53
CA SER A 60 -5.51 15.13 -24.06
C SER A 60 -5.31 15.21 -22.54
N ALA A 61 -6.20 15.91 -21.84
CA ALA A 61 -6.15 16.03 -20.38
C ALA A 61 -6.40 14.70 -19.66
N TRP A 62 -7.12 13.78 -20.32
CA TRP A 62 -7.45 12.48 -19.78
C TRP A 62 -7.40 11.39 -20.87
N PRO A 63 -6.21 10.85 -21.20
CA PRO A 63 -6.07 9.79 -22.19
C PRO A 63 -6.14 8.41 -21.49
N LEU A 64 -7.22 7.66 -21.70
CA LEU A 64 -7.23 6.23 -21.41
C LEU A 64 -6.87 5.46 -22.68
N VAL A 65 -6.02 4.43 -22.54
CA VAL A 65 -5.31 3.76 -23.64
C VAL A 65 -6.24 2.96 -24.56
N ASP A 66 -7.47 2.66 -24.13
CA ASP A 66 -8.41 1.79 -24.83
C ASP A 66 -9.87 2.33 -24.86
N GLU A 67 -10.06 3.63 -24.65
CA GLU A 67 -11.40 4.22 -24.68
C GLU A 67 -11.86 4.66 -26.09
N PRO A 68 -13.17 4.59 -26.38
CA PRO A 68 -13.72 5.13 -27.62
C PRO A 68 -13.53 6.65 -27.67
N GLU A 69 -13.26 7.22 -28.85
CA GLU A 69 -13.24 8.68 -28.99
C GLU A 69 -14.63 9.28 -28.75
N PRO A 70 -14.74 10.40 -28.01
CA PRO A 70 -16.01 11.05 -27.80
C PRO A 70 -16.56 11.61 -29.10
N ILE A 71 -17.85 11.36 -29.36
CA ILE A 71 -18.56 11.90 -30.53
C ILE A 71 -18.90 13.39 -30.35
N GLU A 72 -18.96 13.85 -29.10
CA GLU A 72 -19.24 15.23 -28.73
C GLU A 72 -18.46 15.58 -27.47
N ARG A 73 -17.81 16.75 -27.48
CA ARG A 73 -17.14 17.34 -26.31
C ARG A 73 -17.61 18.78 -26.16
N ARG A 74 -18.00 19.16 -24.95
CA ARG A 74 -18.47 20.51 -24.62
C ARG A 74 -17.87 20.99 -23.31
N MET A 75 -17.64 22.30 -23.24
CA MET A 75 -17.14 22.95 -22.04
C MET A 75 -18.27 23.74 -21.38
N PHE A 76 -18.29 23.72 -20.06
CA PHE A 76 -19.31 24.35 -19.23
C PHE A 76 -18.66 25.06 -18.05
N GLY A 77 -19.27 26.16 -17.64
CA GLY A 77 -18.95 26.80 -16.37
C GLY A 77 -19.52 26.00 -15.18
N PRO A 78 -19.02 26.24 -13.96
CA PRO A 78 -19.48 25.55 -12.75
C PRO A 78 -20.98 25.71 -12.48
N MET A 79 -21.57 26.85 -12.87
CA MET A 79 -22.99 27.14 -12.66
C MET A 79 -23.92 26.39 -13.61
N GLU A 80 -23.38 25.77 -14.66
CA GLU A 80 -24.17 25.09 -15.71
C GLU A 80 -24.28 23.57 -15.47
N LEU A 81 -23.54 23.03 -14.49
CA LEU A 81 -23.47 21.58 -14.24
C LEU A 81 -24.80 20.94 -13.89
N LYS A 82 -25.70 21.67 -13.23
CA LYS A 82 -27.04 21.17 -12.91
C LYS A 82 -27.84 20.88 -14.18
N GLU A 83 -27.71 21.69 -15.22
CA GLU A 83 -28.38 21.44 -16.49
C GLU A 83 -27.69 20.29 -17.25
N VAL A 84 -26.36 20.22 -17.18
CA VAL A 84 -25.57 19.12 -17.75
C VAL A 84 -26.01 17.76 -17.20
N PHE A 85 -26.06 17.58 -15.88
CA PHE A 85 -26.40 16.28 -15.27
C PHE A 85 -27.87 15.89 -15.42
N ASN A 86 -28.74 16.82 -15.82
CA ASN A 86 -30.14 16.54 -16.18
C ASN A 86 -30.30 16.09 -17.64
N ASP A 87 -29.25 16.12 -18.44
CA ASP A 87 -29.29 15.56 -19.80
C ASP A 87 -29.53 14.05 -19.73
N PRO A 88 -30.55 13.50 -20.43
CA PRO A 88 -30.87 12.08 -20.42
C PRO A 88 -29.68 11.16 -20.76
N ARG A 89 -28.67 11.66 -21.47
CA ARG A 89 -27.45 10.92 -21.78
C ARG A 89 -26.68 10.47 -20.52
N TRP A 90 -26.79 11.19 -19.40
CA TRP A 90 -26.23 10.79 -18.10
C TRP A 90 -26.91 9.59 -17.45
N THR A 91 -28.07 9.17 -17.97
CA THR A 91 -28.70 7.90 -17.57
C THR A 91 -28.17 6.71 -18.37
N THR A 92 -27.15 6.93 -19.20
CA THR A 92 -26.46 5.92 -19.99
C THR A 92 -24.99 5.87 -19.59
N GLN A 93 -24.30 4.77 -19.91
CA GLN A 93 -22.87 4.62 -19.64
C GLN A 93 -22.01 5.28 -20.73
N LYS A 94 -22.46 6.41 -21.29
CA LYS A 94 -21.87 7.06 -22.47
C LYS A 94 -21.47 8.49 -22.21
N THR A 95 -21.29 8.84 -20.95
CA THR A 95 -21.01 10.20 -20.53
C THR A 95 -19.91 10.24 -19.49
N ARG A 96 -19.09 11.28 -19.59
CA ARG A 96 -18.04 11.61 -18.65
C ARG A 96 -17.96 13.13 -18.51
N ALA A 97 -17.66 13.61 -17.32
CA ALA A 97 -17.26 14.99 -17.10
C ALA A 97 -15.99 15.04 -16.26
N TYR A 98 -15.09 15.97 -16.58
CA TYR A 98 -13.92 16.22 -15.76
C TYR A 98 -13.59 17.70 -15.69
N TRP A 99 -12.97 18.08 -14.60
CA TRP A 99 -12.62 19.45 -14.28
C TRP A 99 -11.15 19.75 -14.59
N VAL A 100 -10.86 20.79 -15.39
CA VAL A 100 -9.50 21.20 -15.76
C VAL A 100 -9.31 22.71 -15.78
N TRP A 101 -8.06 23.15 -15.60
CA TRP A 101 -7.65 24.53 -15.84
C TRP A 101 -7.31 24.73 -17.32
N VAL A 102 -7.94 25.72 -17.96
CA VAL A 102 -7.73 26.05 -19.37
C VAL A 102 -7.03 27.40 -19.48
N ILE A 103 -5.81 27.38 -20.02
CA ILE A 103 -4.99 28.59 -20.15
C ILE A 103 -5.53 29.46 -21.28
N ASP A 104 -5.90 30.72 -20.99
CA ASP A 104 -6.38 31.65 -22.01
C ASP A 104 -5.21 32.08 -22.91
N GLY A 105 -5.31 31.73 -24.19
CA GLY A 105 -4.28 31.97 -25.20
C GLY A 105 -4.18 33.43 -25.66
N VAL A 106 -4.99 34.35 -25.13
CA VAL A 106 -5.01 35.75 -25.56
C VAL A 106 -3.93 36.56 -24.82
N LYS A 107 -2.69 36.40 -25.29
CA LYS A 107 -1.48 37.19 -24.99
C LYS A 107 -0.99 37.15 -23.54
N GLN A 108 0.15 36.51 -23.31
CA GLN A 108 1.17 37.08 -22.42
C GLN A 108 2.55 36.46 -22.66
N ASP A 109 3.58 37.29 -22.49
CA ASP A 109 4.99 36.95 -22.62
C ASP A 109 5.31 35.73 -21.74
N LEU A 110 5.73 34.63 -22.38
CA LEU A 110 6.28 33.45 -21.70
C LEU A 110 7.51 33.77 -20.82
N GLU A 111 8.04 35.00 -20.90
CA GLU A 111 9.14 35.51 -20.07
C GLU A 111 8.69 36.08 -18.70
N SER A 112 7.40 36.45 -18.50
CA SER A 112 6.93 37.04 -17.23
C SER A 112 6.29 36.05 -16.26
N GLY A 113 5.97 34.84 -16.69
CA GLY A 113 5.40 33.79 -15.84
C GLY A 113 3.98 34.05 -15.33
N THR A 114 3.25 35.00 -15.92
CA THR A 114 1.84 35.29 -15.61
C THR A 114 0.97 34.94 -16.82
N TYR A 115 0.01 34.04 -16.61
CA TYR A 115 -1.03 33.70 -17.57
C TYR A 115 -2.36 33.59 -16.82
N ASP A 116 -3.45 33.95 -17.50
CA ASP A 116 -4.79 33.77 -16.97
C ASP A 116 -5.26 32.36 -17.35
N SER A 117 -5.63 31.55 -16.36
CA SER A 117 -6.29 30.26 -16.56
C SER A 117 -7.76 30.39 -16.14
N GLU A 118 -8.66 29.96 -17.02
CA GLU A 118 -10.06 29.81 -16.69
C GLU A 118 -10.36 28.34 -16.46
N ALA A 119 -11.15 28.12 -15.45
CA ALA A 119 -11.38 26.81 -14.94
C ALA A 119 -12.67 26.30 -15.61
N ALA A 120 -12.64 25.14 -16.27
CA ALA A 120 -13.75 24.64 -17.08
C ALA A 120 -14.08 23.15 -16.85
N TRP A 121 -15.38 22.84 -16.81
CA TRP A 121 -15.87 21.47 -16.85
C TRP A 121 -15.97 21.00 -18.28
N VAL A 122 -15.27 19.92 -18.60
CA VAL A 122 -15.31 19.28 -19.90
C VAL A 122 -16.24 18.10 -19.80
N VAL A 123 -17.27 18.06 -20.63
CA VAL A 123 -18.24 16.99 -20.70
C VAL A 123 -18.12 16.31 -22.06
N GLU A 124 -18.00 14.99 -22.02
CA GLU A 124 -17.80 14.13 -23.16
C GLU A 124 -18.99 13.17 -23.29
N TYR A 125 -19.42 12.98 -24.53
CA TYR A 125 -20.46 12.03 -24.91
C TYR A 125 -19.89 11.04 -25.92
N PHE A 126 -20.18 9.77 -25.72
CA PHE A 126 -19.64 8.66 -26.50
C PHE A 126 -20.75 7.98 -27.32
N GLY A 127 -20.38 7.42 -28.46
CA GLY A 127 -21.31 6.65 -29.31
C GLY A 127 -21.57 5.24 -28.76
N GLU A 128 -20.61 4.72 -28.01
CA GLU A 128 -20.56 3.39 -27.42
C GLU A 128 -20.51 3.53 -25.89
N ASP A 129 -20.85 2.45 -25.18
CA ASP A 129 -20.70 2.43 -23.72
C ASP A 129 -19.20 2.56 -23.42
N ILE A 130 -18.85 3.53 -22.57
CA ILE A 130 -17.49 3.65 -22.04
C ILE A 130 -17.25 2.35 -21.28
N PRO A 131 -16.17 1.60 -21.57
CA PRO A 131 -15.78 0.46 -20.75
C PRO A 131 -15.85 0.88 -19.29
N GLU A 132 -16.40 0.03 -18.42
CA GLU A 132 -16.26 0.33 -16.99
C GLU A 132 -14.78 0.47 -16.73
N ASP A 133 -14.38 1.70 -16.39
CA ASP A 133 -13.08 1.96 -15.79
C ASP A 133 -13.17 1.32 -14.40
N THR A 134 -13.11 0.00 -14.38
CA THR A 134 -12.44 -0.72 -13.32
C THR A 134 -11.01 -0.24 -13.41
N GLU A 135 -10.72 0.98 -12.91
CA GLU A 135 -9.55 1.10 -12.05
C GLU A 135 -9.68 -0.13 -11.18
N ALA A 136 -8.83 -1.14 -11.43
CA ALA A 136 -8.85 -2.37 -10.66
C ALA A 136 -9.02 -1.90 -9.23
N ASP A 137 -10.16 -2.24 -8.59
CA ASP A 137 -10.40 -1.85 -7.22
C ASP A 137 -9.06 -2.08 -6.55
N GLU A 138 -8.39 -1.02 -6.06
CA GLU A 138 -7.16 -1.23 -5.31
C GLU A 138 -7.61 -2.20 -4.25
N LEU A 139 -7.21 -3.47 -4.41
CA LEU A 139 -7.75 -4.58 -3.65
C LEU A 139 -7.70 -4.09 -2.21
N GLU A 140 -8.84 -4.06 -1.52
CA GLU A 140 -8.83 -3.72 -0.10
C GLU A 140 -7.70 -4.52 0.53
N ASP A 141 -6.90 -3.97 1.45
CA ASP A 141 -5.60 -4.59 1.78
C ASP A 141 -5.71 -6.11 2.02
N TRP A 142 -6.80 -6.57 2.66
CA TRP A 142 -7.10 -7.99 2.84
C TRP A 142 -7.31 -8.82 1.56
N GLN A 143 -7.90 -8.25 0.51
CA GLN A 143 -8.09 -8.87 -0.81
C GLN A 143 -6.76 -9.15 -1.53
N CYS A 144 -5.72 -8.33 -1.30
CA CYS A 144 -4.36 -8.59 -1.83
C CYS A 144 -3.83 -9.97 -1.38
N PHE A 145 -4.24 -10.41 -0.18
CA PHE A 145 -3.80 -11.67 0.39
C PHE A 145 -4.53 -12.89 -0.18
N MET A 146 -5.67 -12.69 -0.86
CA MET A 146 -6.57 -13.75 -1.32
C MET A 146 -6.46 -14.01 -2.83
N ASP A 147 -6.25 -12.98 -3.65
CA ASP A 147 -6.33 -13.08 -5.12
C ASP A 147 -4.98 -13.19 -5.84
N SER A 148 -3.85 -13.04 -5.13
CA SER A 148 -2.53 -12.93 -5.78
C SER A 148 -2.02 -14.22 -6.43
N GLY A 149 -2.73 -15.35 -6.35
CA GLY A 149 -2.32 -16.63 -6.95
C GLY A 149 -0.95 -17.14 -6.48
N TRP A 150 -0.41 -16.49 -5.44
CA TRP A 150 0.96 -16.60 -4.98
C TRP A 150 0.92 -16.85 -3.47
N SER A 151 1.18 -18.09 -3.10
CA SER A 151 1.45 -18.53 -1.73
C SER A 151 2.45 -19.67 -1.82
N PRO A 152 3.67 -19.44 -2.36
CA PRO A 152 4.69 -20.47 -2.30
C PRO A 152 4.91 -20.76 -0.82
N TRP A 153 4.71 -22.02 -0.48
CA TRP A 153 5.10 -22.56 0.81
C TRP A 153 6.50 -22.06 1.16
N PRO A 154 6.71 -21.45 2.34
CA PRO A 154 5.90 -21.49 3.57
C PRO A 154 4.95 -20.29 3.80
N MET A 155 4.72 -19.45 2.78
CA MET A 155 3.91 -18.24 2.91
C MET A 155 2.44 -18.50 2.59
N THR A 156 1.67 -19.03 3.56
CA THR A 156 0.20 -19.09 3.43
C THR A 156 -0.37 -17.67 3.41
N ALA A 157 -1.57 -17.49 2.84
CA ALA A 157 -2.26 -16.20 2.90
C ALA A 157 -2.45 -15.69 4.34
N ARG A 158 -2.61 -16.60 5.31
CA ARG A 158 -2.69 -16.28 6.74
C ARG A 158 -1.34 -15.80 7.28
N THR A 159 -0.26 -16.52 7.04
CA THR A 159 1.10 -16.11 7.47
C THR A 159 1.45 -14.73 6.92
N ARG A 160 1.18 -14.51 5.63
CA ARG A 160 1.45 -13.25 4.95
C ARG A 160 0.66 -12.08 5.52
N PHE A 161 -0.64 -12.29 5.77
CA PHE A 161 -1.48 -11.27 6.41
C PHE A 161 -0.99 -10.93 7.81
N VAL A 162 -0.65 -11.94 8.62
CA VAL A 162 -0.15 -11.73 9.99
C VAL A 162 1.15 -10.95 9.96
N LEU A 163 2.10 -11.30 9.10
CA LEU A 163 3.36 -10.56 8.94
C LEU A 163 3.11 -9.12 8.50
N TRP A 164 2.26 -8.90 7.50
CA TRP A 164 1.90 -7.56 7.03
C TRP A 164 1.31 -6.71 8.16
N ASN A 165 0.37 -7.26 8.93
CA ASN A 165 -0.29 -6.53 10.01
C ASN A 165 0.67 -6.27 11.18
N SER A 166 1.49 -7.25 11.55
CA SER A 166 2.55 -7.09 12.57
C SER A 166 3.54 -5.99 12.18
N LEU A 167 4.06 -6.01 10.95
CA LEU A 167 4.99 -5.00 10.44
C LEU A 167 4.35 -3.61 10.39
N SER A 168 3.08 -3.52 9.98
CA SER A 168 2.32 -2.26 9.98
C SER A 168 2.17 -1.68 11.39
N GLY A 169 1.94 -2.54 12.39
CA GLY A 169 1.91 -2.15 13.79
C GLY A 169 3.27 -1.67 14.31
N ILE A 170 4.35 -2.36 13.95
CA ILE A 170 5.73 -1.94 14.27
C ILE A 170 6.04 -0.59 13.63
N LEU A 171 5.73 -0.40 12.35
CA LEU A 171 5.94 0.88 11.65
C LEU A 171 5.16 2.01 12.34
N SER A 172 3.89 1.78 12.67
CA SER A 172 3.07 2.79 13.36
C SER A 172 3.69 3.22 14.70
N LEU A 173 4.28 2.27 15.45
CA LEU A 173 4.97 2.55 16.70
C LEU A 173 6.29 3.31 16.47
N LEU A 174 7.07 2.92 15.46
CA LEU A 174 8.30 3.61 15.03
C LEU A 174 8.00 5.06 14.62
N GLU A 175 7.01 5.29 13.77
CA GLU A 175 6.61 6.62 13.28
C GLU A 175 6.15 7.51 14.43
N SER A 176 5.31 7.00 15.32
CA SER A 176 4.87 7.72 16.52
C SER A 176 6.05 8.12 17.42
N GLY A 177 7.02 7.21 17.59
CA GLY A 177 8.25 7.47 18.35
C GLY A 177 9.15 8.51 17.69
N LEU A 178 9.31 8.44 16.37
CA LEU A 178 10.12 9.35 15.57
C LEU A 178 9.52 10.76 15.44
N GLU A 179 8.19 10.87 15.43
CA GLU A 179 7.46 12.14 15.48
C GLU A 179 7.69 12.85 16.82
N ALA A 180 7.67 12.09 17.92
CA ALA A 180 7.95 12.61 19.26
C ALA A 180 9.45 12.90 19.50
N TRP A 181 10.35 12.26 18.74
CA TRP A 181 11.81 12.47 18.86
C TRP A 181 12.26 13.68 18.05
N ALA A 182 12.53 14.79 18.73
CA ALA A 182 13.09 15.99 18.11
C ALA A 182 14.44 15.73 17.40
N GLU A 183 14.61 16.26 16.18
CA GLU A 183 15.77 15.98 15.32
C GLU A 183 17.13 16.33 15.94
N GLU A 184 17.18 17.39 16.74
CA GLU A 184 18.42 17.83 17.40
C GLU A 184 18.71 17.08 18.71
N SER A 185 17.75 16.28 19.20
CA SER A 185 17.92 15.55 20.46
C SER A 185 18.76 14.29 20.25
N PRO A 186 19.78 14.02 21.10
CA PRO A 186 20.59 12.82 20.99
C PRO A 186 19.84 11.53 21.34
N GLN A 187 18.68 11.62 22.00
CA GLN A 187 17.85 10.49 22.43
C GLN A 187 16.37 10.88 22.42
N PRO A 188 15.44 9.92 22.27
CA PRO A 188 14.01 10.20 22.34
C PRO A 188 13.57 10.57 23.77
N ASP A 189 12.49 11.32 23.89
CA ASP A 189 11.84 11.58 25.18
C ASP A 189 11.08 10.35 25.71
N ASN A 190 10.67 9.45 24.81
CA ASN A 190 10.01 8.19 25.11
C ASN A 190 10.60 7.10 24.21
N ASP A 191 11.24 6.10 24.81
CA ASP A 191 11.92 4.99 24.15
C ASP A 191 11.06 3.71 24.04
N ASN A 192 9.77 3.77 24.41
CA ASN A 192 8.87 2.61 24.33
C ASN A 192 8.83 1.96 22.93
N PHE A 193 8.98 2.75 21.87
CA PHE A 193 9.00 2.24 20.49
C PHE A 193 10.26 1.40 20.18
N MET A 194 11.31 1.53 21.00
CA MET A 194 12.54 0.76 20.90
C MET A 194 12.52 -0.53 21.73
N HIS A 195 11.47 -0.78 22.53
CA HIS A 195 11.45 -1.84 23.54
C HIS A 195 11.72 -3.24 22.98
N ASP A 196 11.25 -3.51 21.76
CA ASP A 196 11.41 -4.80 21.11
C ASP A 196 12.75 -4.98 20.38
N PHE A 197 13.58 -3.95 20.30
CA PHE A 197 14.86 -3.97 19.58
C PHE A 197 16.03 -4.42 20.48
N PRO A 198 17.06 -5.03 19.90
CA PRO A 198 18.19 -5.54 20.67
C PRO A 198 19.06 -4.39 21.19
N THR A 199 19.79 -4.63 22.28
CA THR A 199 20.58 -3.58 22.96
C THR A 199 21.61 -2.91 22.04
N VAL A 200 22.15 -3.66 21.06
CA VAL A 200 23.17 -3.18 20.11
C VAL A 200 22.71 -1.96 19.27
N VAL A 201 21.39 -1.77 19.07
CA VAL A 201 20.86 -0.67 18.27
C VAL A 201 20.28 0.49 19.09
N LEU A 202 20.08 0.32 20.41
CA LEU A 202 19.38 1.31 21.23
C LEU A 202 20.10 2.67 21.30
N SER A 203 21.43 2.69 21.10
CA SER A 203 22.22 3.92 21.09
C SER A 203 22.34 4.58 19.71
N GLN A 204 21.66 4.06 18.69
CA GLN A 204 21.76 4.58 17.33
C GLN A 204 21.03 5.93 17.18
N PRO A 205 21.56 6.85 16.35
CA PRO A 205 20.97 8.17 16.16
C PRO A 205 19.62 8.09 15.45
N ARG A 206 18.77 9.12 15.61
CA ARG A 206 17.43 9.19 15.00
C ARG A 206 17.39 8.82 13.52
N ILE A 207 18.38 9.24 12.72
CA ILE A 207 18.44 8.94 11.28
C ILE A 207 18.56 7.44 10.97
N TRP A 208 19.17 6.67 11.87
CA TRP A 208 19.24 5.21 11.76
C TRP A 208 17.83 4.61 11.89
N TRP A 209 17.06 5.07 12.87
CA TRP A 209 15.67 4.66 13.08
C TRP A 209 14.72 5.08 11.95
N VAL A 210 14.95 6.25 11.34
CA VAL A 210 14.24 6.65 10.11
C VAL A 210 14.53 5.67 8.97
N THR A 211 15.80 5.25 8.83
CA THR A 211 16.21 4.30 7.79
C THR A 211 15.61 2.92 8.03
N LEU A 212 15.51 2.50 9.29
CA LEU A 212 14.77 1.29 9.69
C LEU A 212 13.28 1.37 9.32
N GLY A 213 12.63 2.52 9.50
CA GLY A 213 11.25 2.75 9.06
C GLY A 213 11.06 2.51 7.56
N ASN A 214 11.99 2.98 6.73
CA ASN A 214 11.96 2.72 5.28
C ASN A 214 12.12 1.23 4.94
N ALA A 215 12.96 0.49 5.68
CA ALA A 215 13.08 -0.96 5.53
C ALA A 215 11.76 -1.68 5.90
N CYS A 216 11.06 -1.19 6.92
CA CYS A 216 9.74 -1.71 7.33
C CYS A 216 8.68 -1.48 6.25
N ILE A 217 8.57 -0.26 5.69
CA ILE A 217 7.64 0.07 4.58
C ILE A 217 7.82 -0.89 3.41
N ARG A 218 9.07 -1.16 3.04
CA ARG A 218 9.41 -2.07 1.95
C ARG A 218 9.01 -3.53 2.24
N LEU A 219 9.15 -4.00 3.48
CA LEU A 219 8.66 -5.33 3.88
C LEU A 219 7.14 -5.39 3.89
N ILE A 220 6.46 -4.34 4.36
CA ILE A 220 4.99 -4.22 4.30
C ILE A 220 4.51 -4.36 2.86
N GLU A 221 5.12 -3.62 1.93
CA GLU A 221 4.77 -3.71 0.51
C GLU A 221 5.04 -5.09 -0.08
N ALA A 222 6.14 -5.72 0.34
CA ALA A 222 6.48 -7.06 -0.10
C ALA A 222 5.49 -8.12 0.43
N MET A 223 5.03 -7.99 1.68
CA MET A 223 3.97 -8.87 2.21
C MET A 223 2.63 -8.60 1.54
N ARG A 224 2.31 -7.34 1.22
CA ARG A 224 1.08 -6.96 0.52
C ARG A 224 1.00 -7.55 -0.89
N THR A 225 2.09 -7.44 -1.65
CA THR A 225 2.13 -7.85 -3.07
C THR A 225 2.55 -9.30 -3.27
N GLY A 226 3.30 -9.89 -2.33
CA GLY A 226 3.99 -11.17 -2.51
C GLY A 226 5.29 -11.07 -3.32
N GLU A 227 5.67 -9.88 -3.78
CA GLU A 227 6.90 -9.68 -4.55
C GLU A 227 8.07 -9.25 -3.64
N LYS A 228 9.30 -9.69 -3.96
CA LYS A 228 10.55 -9.19 -3.34
C LYS A 228 10.56 -9.25 -1.81
N TRP A 229 10.03 -10.34 -1.28
CA TRP A 229 9.78 -10.54 0.13
C TRP A 229 11.01 -10.96 0.94
N ASN A 230 12.05 -11.51 0.29
CA ASN A 230 13.27 -11.88 0.98
C ASN A 230 13.86 -10.67 1.73
N PRO A 231 14.31 -10.84 2.99
CA PRO A 231 15.06 -9.81 3.67
C PRO A 231 16.43 -9.66 3.02
N ARG A 232 16.83 -8.41 2.81
CA ARG A 232 18.06 -8.03 2.10
C ARG A 232 19.13 -7.48 3.01
N THR A 233 18.75 -7.05 4.21
CA THR A 233 19.62 -6.42 5.19
C THR A 233 19.34 -6.98 6.58
N PRO A 234 20.29 -6.85 7.53
CA PRO A 234 20.06 -7.26 8.90
C PRO A 234 18.87 -6.54 9.57
N ALA A 235 18.59 -5.29 9.18
CA ALA A 235 17.40 -4.57 9.65
C ALA A 235 16.10 -5.28 9.25
N GLU A 236 16.04 -5.82 8.04
CA GLU A 236 14.84 -6.47 7.53
C GLU A 236 14.62 -7.83 8.19
N GLU A 237 15.68 -8.60 8.42
CA GLU A 237 15.61 -9.85 9.20
C GLU A 237 15.18 -9.57 10.64
N ALA A 238 15.74 -8.53 11.27
CA ALA A 238 15.36 -8.12 12.62
C ALA A 238 13.87 -7.72 12.69
N LEU A 239 13.35 -7.01 11.69
CA LEU A 239 11.93 -6.64 11.61
C LEU A 239 11.03 -7.86 11.43
N ILE A 240 11.42 -8.83 10.59
CA ILE A 240 10.69 -10.10 10.43
C ILE A 240 10.69 -10.87 11.75
N TYR A 241 11.84 -10.99 12.41
CA TYR A 241 11.96 -11.66 13.71
C TYR A 241 11.07 -11.00 14.76
N ILE A 242 11.08 -9.66 14.88
CA ILE A 242 10.20 -8.93 15.81
C ILE A 242 8.72 -9.17 15.46
N ALA A 243 8.36 -9.13 14.17
CA ALA A 243 6.98 -9.35 13.70
C ALA A 243 6.46 -10.76 14.03
N CYS A 244 7.37 -11.73 14.19
CA CYS A 244 7.09 -13.11 14.61
C CYS A 244 7.11 -13.30 16.14
N ARG A 245 7.16 -12.23 16.95
CA ARG A 245 7.04 -12.35 18.40
C ARG A 245 5.58 -12.43 18.84
N ASP A 246 5.35 -13.20 19.90
CA ASP A 246 4.05 -13.47 20.54
C ASP A 246 3.07 -12.29 20.60
N GLY A 247 3.55 -11.10 20.95
CA GLY A 247 2.72 -9.90 21.10
C GLY A 247 2.12 -9.41 19.77
N TRP A 248 2.96 -9.35 18.74
CA TRP A 248 2.59 -8.87 17.40
C TRP A 248 1.68 -9.89 16.70
N ILE A 249 2.04 -11.17 16.76
CA ILE A 249 1.22 -12.26 16.22
C ILE A 249 -0.18 -12.25 16.86
N LYS A 250 -0.27 -12.18 18.20
CA LYS A 250 -1.57 -12.17 18.89
C LYS A 250 -2.43 -10.98 18.49
N ALA A 251 -1.83 -9.80 18.31
CA ALA A 251 -2.54 -8.61 17.84
C ALA A 251 -3.08 -8.80 16.41
N ALA A 252 -2.27 -9.35 15.50
CA ALA A 252 -2.68 -9.62 14.12
C ALA A 252 -3.76 -10.71 14.02
N LEU A 253 -3.65 -11.78 14.82
CA LEU A 253 -4.68 -12.82 14.89
C LEU A 253 -6.00 -12.29 15.46
N GLN A 254 -5.96 -11.35 16.42
CA GLN A 254 -7.16 -10.69 16.92
C GLN A 254 -7.86 -9.89 15.83
N GLU A 255 -7.11 -9.25 14.93
CA GLU A 255 -7.67 -8.54 13.78
C GLU A 255 -8.40 -9.51 12.82
N ILE A 256 -7.78 -10.66 12.52
CA ILE A 256 -8.42 -11.70 11.71
C ILE A 256 -9.74 -12.16 12.35
N GLU A 257 -9.73 -12.45 13.65
CA GLU A 257 -10.92 -12.95 14.36
C GLU A 257 -12.01 -11.87 14.53
N GLY A 258 -11.60 -10.60 14.65
CA GLY A 258 -12.49 -9.44 14.75
C GLY A 258 -13.18 -9.07 13.44
N THR A 259 -12.55 -9.38 12.30
CA THR A 259 -13.03 -9.02 10.97
C THR A 259 -13.71 -10.21 10.29
N PHE A 260 -15.04 -10.14 10.13
CA PHE A 260 -15.87 -11.26 9.66
C PHE A 260 -15.40 -11.89 8.33
N PHE A 261 -14.99 -11.08 7.36
CA PHE A 261 -14.51 -11.56 6.06
C PHE A 261 -13.18 -12.31 6.18
N LEU A 262 -12.18 -11.69 6.84
CA LEU A 262 -10.88 -12.31 7.13
C LEU A 262 -11.04 -13.64 7.87
N ARG A 263 -11.82 -13.65 8.95
CA ARG A 263 -12.08 -14.86 9.74
C ARG A 263 -12.62 -15.99 8.87
N ASN A 264 -13.65 -15.72 8.06
CA ASN A 264 -14.31 -16.77 7.29
C ASN A 264 -13.44 -17.26 6.14
N GLN A 265 -12.68 -16.37 5.49
CA GLN A 265 -11.84 -16.72 4.34
C GLN A 265 -10.58 -17.45 4.76
N LEU A 266 -9.92 -17.01 5.83
CA LEU A 266 -8.70 -17.64 6.30
C LEU A 266 -8.98 -18.90 7.13
N ALA A 267 -10.21 -19.13 7.63
CA ALA A 267 -10.55 -20.29 8.45
C ALA A 267 -10.32 -21.65 7.76
N SER A 268 -10.33 -21.71 6.43
CA SER A 268 -10.12 -22.94 5.66
C SER A 268 -8.66 -23.39 5.61
N LEU A 269 -7.70 -22.50 5.90
CA LEU A 269 -6.28 -22.84 5.86
C LEU A 269 -5.89 -23.71 7.06
N PRO A 270 -5.16 -24.82 6.87
CA PRO A 270 -4.68 -25.64 7.98
C PRO A 270 -3.78 -24.81 8.91
N ARG A 271 -3.93 -25.00 10.22
CA ARG A 271 -3.16 -24.26 11.25
C ARG A 271 -1.89 -25.03 11.62
N GLY A 272 -0.85 -24.33 12.06
CA GLY A 272 0.37 -24.93 12.58
C GLY A 272 0.17 -25.70 13.89
N LYS A 273 1.18 -26.49 14.27
CA LYS A 273 1.11 -27.42 15.40
C LYS A 273 0.91 -26.71 16.73
N GLU A 274 1.41 -25.48 16.88
CA GLU A 274 1.15 -24.64 18.06
C GLU A 274 -0.34 -24.38 18.32
N PHE A 275 -1.19 -24.48 17.29
CA PHE A 275 -2.63 -24.23 17.37
C PHE A 275 -3.49 -25.50 17.31
N GLU A 276 -2.88 -26.68 17.08
CA GLU A 276 -3.58 -27.97 17.11
C GLU A 276 -3.89 -28.37 18.56
N SER A 277 -5.01 -27.87 19.09
CA SER A 277 -5.68 -28.44 20.26
C SER A 277 -6.97 -29.20 19.91
N VAL A 278 -7.25 -29.41 18.61
CA VAL A 278 -8.47 -30.10 18.17
C VAL A 278 -8.16 -30.99 16.97
N GLU A 279 -8.46 -32.29 17.09
CA GLU A 279 -8.46 -33.25 15.99
C GLU A 279 -9.33 -32.73 14.84
N LEU A 280 -8.71 -32.22 13.77
CA LEU A 280 -9.40 -31.92 12.52
C LEU A 280 -9.21 -33.11 11.57
N GLY A 281 -10.34 -33.60 11.05
CA GLY A 281 -10.40 -34.73 10.11
C GLY A 281 -9.67 -34.43 8.78
N PRO A 282 -9.56 -35.43 7.90
CA PRO A 282 -8.67 -35.38 6.75
C PRO A 282 -9.22 -34.40 5.71
N HIS A 283 -8.70 -33.17 5.72
CA HIS A 283 -8.84 -32.25 4.60
C HIS A 283 -7.49 -32.16 3.90
N GLU A 284 -7.42 -32.80 2.74
CA GLU A 284 -6.36 -32.66 1.75
C GLU A 284 -6.46 -31.25 1.14
N ALA A 285 -5.83 -30.26 1.77
CA ALA A 285 -5.37 -29.07 1.08
C ALA A 285 -3.93 -29.34 0.62
N ASP A 286 -3.63 -29.06 -0.64
CA ASP A 286 -2.29 -29.27 -1.25
C ASP A 286 -1.23 -28.29 -0.70
N ASP A 287 -1.68 -27.29 0.08
CA ASP A 287 -0.86 -26.35 0.81
C ASP A 287 -0.72 -26.85 2.26
N GLY A 288 0.51 -27.07 2.74
CA GLY A 288 0.78 -27.59 4.09
C GLY A 288 0.17 -26.74 5.24
N PRO A 289 0.21 -27.23 6.50
CA PRO A 289 -0.30 -26.47 7.66
C PRO A 289 0.42 -25.12 7.83
N ASP A 290 -0.10 -24.10 8.50
CA ASP A 290 0.78 -22.95 8.82
C ASP A 290 2.06 -23.44 9.55
N TYR A 291 3.17 -22.75 9.31
CA TYR A 291 4.37 -22.93 10.11
C TYR A 291 4.12 -22.52 11.56
N ASP A 292 4.84 -23.15 12.49
CA ASP A 292 4.96 -22.60 13.84
C ASP A 292 5.73 -21.26 13.70
N TRP A 293 5.32 -20.21 14.42
CA TRP A 293 5.77 -18.84 14.10
C TRP A 293 7.27 -18.61 14.34
N ASP A 294 7.90 -19.48 15.13
CA ASP A 294 9.33 -19.54 15.38
C ASP A 294 10.14 -20.01 14.16
N GLU A 295 9.55 -20.78 13.26
CA GLU A 295 10.20 -21.29 12.05
C GLU A 295 10.13 -20.28 10.87
N VAL A 296 9.29 -19.24 10.96
CA VAL A 296 9.11 -18.22 9.90
C VAL A 296 10.37 -17.37 9.66
N PRO A 297 11.07 -16.84 10.67
CA PRO A 297 12.31 -16.09 10.46
C PRO A 297 13.37 -16.91 9.71
N GLY A 298 13.63 -18.13 10.17
CA GLY A 298 14.58 -19.06 9.54
C GLY A 298 14.22 -19.38 8.09
N ALA A 299 12.93 -19.61 7.84
CA ALA A 299 12.42 -19.79 6.49
C ALA A 299 12.68 -18.57 5.58
N LEU A 300 12.40 -17.35 6.05
CA LEU A 300 12.48 -16.17 5.20
C LEU A 300 13.92 -15.66 4.99
N ALA A 301 14.75 -15.71 6.04
CA ALA A 301 16.14 -15.25 6.00
C ALA A 301 17.10 -16.32 5.45
N GLY A 302 16.77 -17.60 5.61
CA GLY A 302 17.66 -18.73 5.30
C GLY A 302 18.57 -19.13 6.47
N ASP A 303 18.57 -18.35 7.55
CA ASP A 303 19.20 -18.63 8.83
C ASP A 303 18.41 -17.96 9.97
N GLU A 304 18.82 -18.22 11.22
CA GLU A 304 18.21 -17.66 12.42
C GLU A 304 19.22 -16.80 13.21
N ASP A 305 20.32 -16.38 12.58
CA ASP A 305 21.45 -15.75 13.29
C ASP A 305 21.05 -14.42 13.94
N VAL A 306 20.10 -13.70 13.33
CA VAL A 306 19.57 -12.44 13.83
C VAL A 306 18.92 -12.57 15.22
N GLU A 307 18.38 -13.75 15.56
CA GLU A 307 17.76 -14.01 16.87
C GLU A 307 18.78 -13.83 18.01
N PHE A 308 20.04 -14.19 17.77
CA PHE A 308 21.07 -14.16 18.80
C PHE A 308 21.33 -12.76 19.36
N LEU A 309 20.94 -11.69 18.64
CA LEU A 309 21.03 -10.31 19.10
C LEU A 309 20.15 -10.01 20.32
N TRP A 310 19.11 -10.81 20.57
CA TRP A 310 18.25 -10.71 21.75
C TRP A 310 18.76 -11.55 22.93
N THR A 311 19.78 -12.38 22.70
CA THR A 311 20.36 -13.23 23.74
C THR A 311 21.54 -12.52 24.41
N ALA A 312 21.34 -12.03 25.64
CA ALA A 312 22.38 -11.30 26.38
C ALA A 312 23.70 -12.08 26.57
N ALA A 313 23.66 -13.41 26.53
CA ALA A 313 24.87 -14.25 26.61
C ALA A 313 25.70 -14.27 25.30
N MET A 314 25.14 -13.75 24.22
CA MET A 314 25.73 -13.69 22.88
C MET A 314 26.03 -12.24 22.46
N ASP A 315 26.20 -11.33 23.43
CA ASP A 315 26.64 -9.96 23.15
C ASP A 315 27.96 -9.95 22.36
N GLY A 316 28.00 -9.18 21.27
CA GLY A 316 29.10 -9.18 20.29
C GLY A 316 28.97 -10.18 19.14
N ILE A 317 27.93 -11.03 19.11
CA ILE A 317 27.62 -11.86 17.94
C ILE A 317 27.30 -10.98 16.72
N GLY A 318 27.72 -11.44 15.55
CA GLY A 318 27.62 -10.69 14.29
C GLY A 318 28.72 -9.66 14.04
N ASP A 319 29.78 -9.60 14.88
CA ASP A 319 31.03 -8.97 14.48
C ASP A 319 31.78 -9.87 13.48
N PRO A 320 31.98 -9.44 12.21
CA PRO A 320 32.70 -10.23 11.21
C PRO A 320 34.19 -10.43 11.56
N GLY A 321 34.73 -9.70 12.53
CA GLY A 321 36.08 -9.87 13.07
C GLY A 321 36.24 -11.05 14.04
N ASP A 322 35.16 -11.63 14.56
CA ASP A 322 35.22 -12.76 15.48
C ASP A 322 35.48 -14.08 14.73
N PRO A 323 36.54 -14.83 15.07
CA PRO A 323 36.83 -16.14 14.47
C PRO A 323 35.69 -17.16 14.59
N VAL A 324 34.87 -17.08 15.64
CA VAL A 324 33.70 -17.96 15.84
C VAL A 324 32.61 -17.62 14.81
N ASN A 325 32.30 -16.33 14.64
CA ASN A 325 31.31 -15.87 13.66
C ASN A 325 31.74 -16.26 12.23
N GLN A 326 33.02 -16.08 11.90
CA GLN A 326 33.58 -16.52 10.60
C GLN A 326 33.48 -18.03 10.40
N ALA A 327 33.74 -18.82 11.45
CA ALA A 327 33.68 -20.28 11.37
C ALA A 327 32.24 -20.80 11.25
N GLN A 328 31.27 -20.07 11.78
CA GLN A 328 29.84 -20.40 11.74
C GLN A 328 29.12 -19.79 10.54
N GLY A 329 29.76 -18.85 9.82
CA GLY A 329 29.16 -18.19 8.66
C GLY A 329 28.17 -17.08 9.04
N ILE A 330 28.26 -16.56 10.27
CA ILE A 330 27.34 -15.54 10.79
C ILE A 330 27.51 -14.22 10.02
N GLY A 331 26.38 -13.63 9.63
CA GLY A 331 26.31 -12.32 8.96
C GLY A 331 26.86 -11.15 9.79
N ASP A 332 27.06 -9.99 9.14
CA ASP A 332 27.47 -8.76 9.85
C ASP A 332 26.24 -8.07 10.48
N TYR A 333 26.00 -8.35 11.76
CA TYR A 333 24.88 -7.80 12.52
C TYR A 333 25.25 -6.61 13.41
N ARG A 334 26.44 -6.02 13.23
CA ARG A 334 26.79 -4.75 13.89
C ARG A 334 25.79 -3.68 13.49
N ALA A 335 25.42 -2.79 14.41
CA ALA A 335 24.37 -1.80 14.16
C ALA A 335 24.63 -0.90 12.94
N GLU A 336 25.90 -0.62 12.61
CA GLU A 336 26.30 0.12 11.42
C GLU A 336 26.01 -0.61 10.10
N SER A 337 25.89 -1.94 10.13
CA SER A 337 25.67 -2.81 8.97
C SER A 337 24.20 -3.12 8.69
N TRP A 338 23.29 -2.77 9.60
CA TRP A 338 21.86 -3.10 9.49
C TRP A 338 21.16 -2.56 8.23
N HIS A 339 21.68 -1.47 7.67
CA HIS A 339 21.13 -0.85 6.45
C HIS A 339 21.93 -1.17 5.20
N HIS A 340 22.93 -2.05 5.30
CA HIS A 340 23.72 -2.51 4.18
C HIS A 340 23.20 -3.87 3.70
N PRO A 341 23.03 -4.06 2.37
CA PRO A 341 22.64 -5.35 1.84
C PRO A 341 23.66 -6.43 2.16
N PHE A 342 23.20 -7.66 2.42
CA PHE A 342 24.08 -8.82 2.50
C PHE A 342 24.80 -9.04 1.17
N ASP A 343 26.00 -9.65 1.22
CA ASP A 343 26.86 -9.86 0.05
C ASP A 343 26.15 -10.59 -1.11
N GLN A 344 25.23 -11.52 -0.78
CA GLN A 344 24.42 -12.25 -1.77
C GLN A 344 23.51 -11.34 -2.60
N TYR A 345 23.02 -10.24 -2.02
CA TYR A 345 22.16 -9.26 -2.71
C TYR A 345 22.93 -8.13 -3.40
N LEU A 346 24.25 -8.03 -3.17
CA LEU A 346 25.10 -7.06 -3.89
C LEU A 346 25.26 -7.42 -5.37
N GLN A 347 25.19 -8.72 -5.71
CA GLN A 347 25.36 -9.20 -7.08
C GLN A 347 24.02 -9.42 -7.79
N ASP A 348 22.99 -9.83 -7.05
CA ASP A 348 21.64 -10.03 -7.57
C ASP A 348 20.59 -9.51 -6.56
N PRO A 349 19.98 -8.33 -6.81
CA PRO A 349 18.94 -7.77 -5.95
C PRO A 349 17.66 -8.62 -5.91
N GLU A 350 17.48 -9.54 -6.86
CA GLU A 350 16.34 -10.44 -6.97
C GLU A 350 16.76 -11.91 -6.81
N ALA A 351 17.86 -12.14 -6.07
CA ALA A 351 18.30 -13.48 -5.73
C ALA A 351 17.10 -14.33 -5.25
N PRO A 352 16.93 -15.54 -5.80
CA PRO A 352 15.83 -16.41 -5.43
C PRO A 352 15.86 -16.64 -3.92
N SER A 353 14.67 -16.79 -3.36
CA SER A 353 14.53 -17.05 -1.94
C SER A 353 15.39 -18.23 -1.48
N ALA A 354 15.89 -18.16 -0.25
CA ALA A 354 16.46 -19.31 0.46
C ALA A 354 15.47 -20.50 0.54
N LEU A 355 14.20 -20.28 0.23
CA LEU A 355 13.13 -21.28 0.16
C LEU A 355 13.06 -22.04 -1.18
N PHE A 356 13.96 -21.78 -2.14
CA PHE A 356 14.03 -22.48 -3.43
C PHE A 356 15.37 -23.16 -3.72
#